data_AF-A0A0Q4GV06-F1
#
_entry.id   AF-A0A0Q4GV06-F1
#
_cell.length_a   1.000
_cell.length_b   1.000
_cell.length_c   1.000
_cell.angle_alpha   90.00
_cell.angle_beta   90.00
_cell.angle_gamma   90.00
#
_symmetry.space_group_name_H-M   'P 1'
#
loop_
_entity.id
_entity.type
_entity.pdbx_description
1 polymer ?
#
loop_
_entity_poly.entity_id
_entity_poly.type
_entity_poly.pdbx_seq_one_letter_code
_entity_poly.pdbx_strand_id
1 'polypeptide(L)'
;MTPRGERTLLQVAVAIACFVPLSVATFSILRGAAWLQPAPAVDLDSHFRYLSGIFLVLGLAFASCIPAIEGKTGRFRLLGAMVVGGGLARLLSLLTIGAPSTGHVVGLGIELAVVPLLLLWQTRIAHRYRQATTA
;
A
#
# COMPACT_ATOMS: atom_id res chain seq x y z
N MET A 1 -23.11 7.66 11.10
CA MET A 1 -22.51 8.19 9.86
C MET A 1 -23.42 7.87 8.68
N THR A 2 -23.57 8.81 7.73
CA THR A 2 -24.31 8.57 6.49
C THR A 2 -23.49 7.69 5.52
N PRO A 3 -24.12 6.93 4.60
CA PRO A 3 -23.38 6.11 3.63
C PRO A 3 -22.38 6.91 2.77
N ARG A 4 -22.76 8.13 2.37
CA ARG A 4 -21.87 9.04 1.63
C ARG A 4 -20.68 9.48 2.47
N GLY A 5 -20.89 9.85 3.74
CA GLY A 5 -19.82 10.26 4.65
C GLY A 5 -18.82 9.13 4.94
N GLU A 6 -19.31 7.90 5.10
CA GLU A 6 -18.46 6.73 5.31
C GLU A 6 -17.58 6.43 4.08
N ARG A 7 -18.14 6.52 2.87
CA ARG A 7 -17.38 6.38 1.64
C ARG A 7 -16.30 7.46 1.54
N THR A 8 -16.64 8.74 1.76
CA THR A 8 -15.67 9.83 1.71
C THR A 8 -14.55 9.65 2.71
N LEU A 9 -14.84 9.15 3.92
CA LEU A 9 -13.81 8.88 4.91
C LEU A 9 -12.85 7.77 4.45
N LEU A 10 -13.37 6.70 3.85
CA LEU A 10 -12.53 5.66 3.26
C LEU A 10 -11.67 6.21 2.11
N GLN A 11 -12.23 7.06 1.24
CA GLN A 11 -11.49 7.71 0.15
C GLN A 11 -10.31 8.54 0.69
N VAL A 12 -10.55 9.33 1.72
CA VAL A 12 -9.51 10.13 2.39
C VAL A 12 -8.46 9.24 3.05
N ALA A 13 -8.88 8.20 3.77
CA ALA A 13 -7.95 7.27 4.41
C ALA A 13 -7.03 6.58 3.40
N VAL A 14 -7.58 6.13 2.26
CA VAL A 14 -6.80 5.54 1.17
C VAL A 14 -5.90 6.58 0.51
N ALA A 15 -6.35 7.82 0.31
CA ALA A 15 -5.52 8.89 -0.24
C ALA A 15 -4.29 9.16 0.65
N ILE A 16 -4.49 9.25 1.97
CA ILE A 16 -3.41 9.41 2.95
C ILE A 16 -2.47 8.20 2.90
N ALA A 17 -3.01 6.98 2.89
CA ALA A 17 -2.20 5.77 2.82
C ALA A 17 -1.35 5.71 1.53
N CYS A 18 -1.90 6.17 0.39
CA CYS A 18 -1.19 6.24 -0.89
C CYS A 18 -0.02 7.23 -0.87
N PHE A 19 -0.02 8.22 0.02
CA PHE A 19 1.10 9.15 0.13
C PHE A 19 2.42 8.43 0.43
N VAL A 20 2.37 7.34 1.21
CA VAL A 20 3.55 6.54 1.58
C VAL A 20 4.22 5.90 0.36
N PRO A 21 3.57 5.01 -0.43
CA PRO A 21 4.19 4.42 -1.60
C PRO A 21 4.58 5.48 -2.64
N LEU A 22 3.76 6.52 -2.85
CA LEU A 22 4.08 7.54 -3.86
C LEU A 22 5.34 8.33 -3.50
N SER A 23 5.49 8.74 -2.24
CA SER A 23 6.67 9.49 -1.79
C SER A 23 7.91 8.60 -1.66
N VAL A 24 7.81 7.47 -0.94
CA VAL A 24 8.94 6.57 -0.68
C VAL A 24 9.46 5.95 -1.96
N ALA A 25 8.58 5.50 -2.86
CA ALA A 25 9.01 4.93 -4.13
C ALA A 25 9.69 5.97 -5.01
N THR A 26 9.11 7.16 -5.16
CA THR A 26 9.71 8.23 -5.98
C THR A 26 11.09 8.61 -5.44
N PHE A 27 11.22 8.79 -4.12
CA PHE A 27 12.50 9.09 -3.49
C PHE A 27 13.53 7.98 -3.70
N SER A 28 13.10 6.72 -3.58
CA SER A 28 13.95 5.53 -3.76
C SER A 28 14.39 5.34 -5.21
N ILE A 29 13.53 5.67 -6.19
CA ILE A 29 13.87 5.66 -7.60
C ILE A 29 14.90 6.73 -7.92
N LEU A 30 14.83 7.91 -7.30
CA LEU A 30 15.78 9.00 -7.56
C LEU A 30 17.13 8.74 -6.89
N ARG A 31 17.12 8.38 -5.60
CA ARG A 31 18.34 8.23 -4.78
C ARG A 31 19.00 6.85 -4.88
N GLY A 32 18.28 5.83 -5.35
CA GLY A 32 18.76 4.45 -5.32
C GLY A 32 18.81 3.88 -3.89
N ALA A 33 19.52 2.78 -3.69
CA ALA A 33 19.71 2.14 -2.39
C ALA A 33 20.63 2.93 -1.44
N ALA A 34 21.33 3.95 -1.95
CA ALA A 34 22.36 4.70 -1.21
C ALA A 34 21.86 5.42 0.06
N TRP A 35 20.56 5.70 0.17
CA TRP A 35 19.99 6.31 1.40
C TRP A 35 19.72 5.29 2.51
N LEU A 36 19.80 3.99 2.21
CA LEU A 36 19.70 2.90 3.18
C LEU A 36 21.06 2.25 3.45
N GLN A 37 21.87 2.10 2.40
CA GLN A 37 23.20 1.52 2.49
C GLN A 37 24.18 2.40 1.72
N PRO A 38 25.16 3.05 2.38
CA PRO A 38 26.23 3.75 1.70
C PRO A 38 27.00 2.81 0.75
N ALA A 39 27.33 3.31 -0.44
CA ALA A 39 28.02 2.55 -1.50
C ALA A 39 27.41 1.15 -1.75
N PRO A 40 26.14 1.07 -2.18
CA PRO A 40 25.50 -0.21 -2.44
C PRO A 40 26.15 -0.91 -3.64
N ALA A 41 26.13 -2.25 -3.64
CA ALA A 41 26.50 -3.01 -4.83
C ALA A 41 25.60 -2.61 -6.01
N VAL A 42 26.15 -2.59 -7.23
CA VAL A 42 25.44 -2.14 -8.44
C VAL A 42 24.14 -2.92 -8.65
N ASP A 43 24.18 -4.24 -8.49
CA ASP A 43 23.01 -5.10 -8.65
C ASP A 43 21.94 -4.85 -7.58
N LEU A 44 22.37 -4.53 -6.34
CA LEU A 44 21.46 -4.18 -5.25
C LEU A 44 20.74 -2.85 -5.55
N ASP A 45 21.47 -1.83 -6.02
CA ASP A 45 20.87 -0.54 -6.40
C ASP A 45 19.88 -0.70 -7.55
N SER A 46 20.26 -1.47 -8.58
CA SER A 46 19.40 -1.78 -9.72
C SER A 46 18.11 -2.48 -9.28
N HIS A 47 18.21 -3.55 -8.49
CA HIS A 47 17.04 -4.28 -7.99
C HIS A 47 16.16 -3.42 -7.07
N PHE A 48 16.77 -2.59 -6.22
CA PHE A 48 16.06 -1.67 -5.35
C PHE A 48 15.24 -0.63 -6.13
N ARG A 49 15.80 -0.05 -7.21
CA ARG A 49 15.07 0.88 -8.09
C ARG A 49 13.95 0.19 -8.85
N TYR A 50 14.16 -1.05 -9.31
CA TYR A 50 13.12 -1.85 -9.95
C TYR A 50 11.92 -2.10 -9.03
N LEU A 51 12.16 -2.58 -7.81
CA LEU A 51 11.11 -2.79 -6.81
C LEU A 51 10.41 -1.49 -6.43
N SER A 52 11.16 -0.39 -6.32
CA SER A 52 10.59 0.93 -6.08
C SER A 52 9.67 1.36 -7.22
N GLY A 53 10.03 1.12 -8.48
CA GLY A 53 9.16 1.38 -9.63
C GLY A 53 7.83 0.61 -9.56
N ILE A 54 7.88 -0.68 -9.22
CA ILE A 54 6.67 -1.49 -8.99
C ILE A 54 5.84 -0.91 -7.85
N PHE A 55 6.48 -0.52 -6.74
CA PHE A 55 5.80 0.04 -5.59
C PHE A 55 5.14 1.40 -5.89
N LEU A 56 5.75 2.22 -6.73
CA LEU A 56 5.16 3.46 -7.24
C LEU A 56 3.88 3.18 -8.03
N VAL A 57 3.94 2.25 -8.99
CA VAL A 57 2.80 1.85 -9.82
C VAL A 57 1.68 1.23 -8.96
N LEU A 58 2.03 0.46 -7.93
CA LEU A 58 1.09 -0.07 -6.95
C LEU A 58 0.35 1.06 -6.23
N GLY A 59 1.07 2.10 -5.77
CA GLY A 59 0.49 3.30 -5.16
C GLY A 59 -0.45 4.05 -6.11
N LEU A 60 -0.05 4.24 -7.36
CA LEU A 60 -0.90 4.85 -8.40
C LEU A 60 -2.13 4.00 -8.70
N ALA A 61 -2.00 2.67 -8.69
CA ALA A 61 -3.12 1.77 -8.91
C ALA A 61 -4.13 1.84 -7.76
N PHE A 62 -3.70 1.98 -6.51
CA PHE A 62 -4.60 2.28 -5.38
C PHE A 62 -5.26 3.65 -5.54
N ALA A 63 -4.49 4.69 -5.88
CA ALA A 63 -5.01 6.04 -6.07
C ALA A 63 -6.11 6.08 -7.15
N SER A 64 -5.94 5.32 -8.24
CA SER A 64 -6.95 5.19 -9.31
C SER A 64 -8.26 4.55 -8.85
N CYS A 65 -8.28 3.81 -7.73
CA CYS A 65 -9.49 3.22 -7.18
C CYS A 65 -10.31 4.23 -6.37
N ILE A 66 -9.71 5.33 -5.89
CA ILE A 66 -10.33 6.27 -4.94
C ILE A 66 -11.66 6.84 -5.46
N PRO A 67 -11.78 7.35 -6.70
CA PRO A 67 -13.01 8.03 -7.14
C PRO A 67 -14.26 7.14 -7.17
N ALA A 68 -14.10 5.82 -7.31
CA ALA A 68 -15.18 4.84 -7.42
C ALA A 68 -14.91 3.61 -6.53
N ILE A 69 -14.40 3.84 -5.32
CA ILE A 69 -13.84 2.80 -4.44
C ILE A 69 -14.84 1.69 -4.08
N GLU A 70 -16.13 2.00 -4.03
CA GLU A 70 -17.24 1.06 -3.82
C GLU A 70 -17.33 -0.01 -4.92
N GLY A 71 -16.99 0.33 -6.16
CA GLY A 71 -17.08 -0.54 -7.33
C GLY A 71 -15.79 -1.27 -7.68
N LYS A 72 -14.67 -0.97 -7.02
CA LYS A 72 -13.33 -1.50 -7.40
C LYS A 72 -12.85 -2.66 -6.52
N THR A 73 -13.76 -3.39 -5.90
CA THR A 73 -13.46 -4.46 -4.91
C THR A 73 -12.39 -5.45 -5.39
N GLY A 74 -12.51 -6.00 -6.60
CA GLY A 74 -11.54 -6.99 -7.10
C GLY A 74 -10.12 -6.44 -7.21
N ARG A 75 -9.97 -5.27 -7.85
CA ARG A 75 -8.67 -4.58 -7.97
C ARG A 75 -8.12 -4.16 -6.60
N PHE A 76 -8.96 -3.62 -5.73
CA PHE A 76 -8.54 -3.17 -4.40
C PHE A 76 -8.03 -4.34 -3.53
N ARG A 77 -8.69 -5.50 -3.60
CA ARG A 77 -8.25 -6.72 -2.90
C ARG A 77 -6.96 -7.29 -3.46
N LEU A 78 -6.80 -7.31 -4.79
CA LEU A 78 -5.55 -7.74 -5.42
C LEU A 78 -4.38 -6.86 -4.97
N LEU A 79 -4.54 -5.54 -5.05
CA LEU A 79 -3.50 -4.59 -4.62
C LEU A 79 -3.19 -4.76 -3.12
N GLY A 80 -4.21 -4.93 -2.28
CA GLY A 80 -4.01 -5.18 -0.86
C GLY A 80 -3.31 -6.52 -0.58
N ALA A 81 -3.63 -7.57 -1.31
CA ALA A 81 -2.94 -8.87 -1.20
C ALA A 81 -1.47 -8.76 -1.59
N MET A 82 -1.13 -7.97 -2.63
CA MET A 82 0.26 -7.70 -2.99
C MET A 82 1.00 -7.00 -1.84
N VAL A 83 0.38 -6.00 -1.19
CA VAL A 83 0.98 -5.30 -0.04
C VAL A 83 1.16 -6.23 1.16
N VAL A 84 0.14 -7.00 1.52
CA VAL A 84 0.22 -7.96 2.64
C VAL A 84 1.27 -9.04 2.35
N GLY A 85 1.33 -9.55 1.13
CA GLY A 85 2.38 -10.49 0.71
C GLY A 85 3.79 -9.92 0.87
N GLY A 86 3.99 -8.65 0.46
CA GLY A 86 5.24 -7.93 0.71
C GLY A 86 5.54 -7.75 2.20
N GLY A 87 4.52 -7.42 3.01
CA GLY A 87 4.65 -7.31 4.46
C GLY A 87 5.02 -8.62 5.13
N LEU A 88 4.47 -9.75 4.68
CA LEU A 88 4.84 -11.08 5.19
C LEU A 88 6.30 -11.42 4.83
N ALA A 89 6.75 -11.10 3.62
CA ALA A 89 8.15 -11.27 3.23
C ALA A 89 9.08 -10.38 4.10
N ARG A 90 8.66 -9.14 4.39
CA ARG A 90 9.40 -8.25 5.29
C ARG A 90 9.38 -8.73 6.75
N LEU A 91 8.27 -9.29 7.22
CA LEU A 91 8.18 -9.91 8.55
C LEU A 91 9.14 -11.10 8.66
N LEU A 92 9.20 -11.94 7.63
CA LEU A 92 10.17 -13.03 7.57
C LEU A 92 11.60 -12.49 7.70
N SER A 93 11.95 -11.44 6.95
CA SER A 93 13.27 -10.80 7.06
C SER A 93 13.54 -10.22 8.45
N LEU A 94 12.53 -9.64 9.12
CA LEU A 94 12.66 -9.16 10.49
C LEU A 94 13.02 -10.30 11.45
N LEU A 95 12.39 -11.46 11.27
CA LEU A 95 12.57 -12.64 12.13
C LEU A 95 13.89 -13.38 11.87
N THR A 96 14.41 -13.35 10.63
CA THR A 96 15.59 -14.14 10.24
C THR A 96 16.89 -13.33 10.17
N ILE A 97 16.81 -12.03 9.88
CA ILE A 97 17.98 -11.14 9.69
C ILE A 97 18.05 -10.06 10.78
N GLY A 98 16.91 -9.61 11.28
CA GLY A 98 16.80 -8.62 12.35
C GLY A 98 16.05 -7.34 11.96
N ALA A 99 16.00 -6.39 12.88
CA ALA A 99 15.20 -5.18 12.75
C ALA A 99 15.72 -4.24 11.65
N PRO A 100 14.87 -3.83 10.69
CA PRO A 100 15.23 -2.82 9.71
C PRO A 100 15.13 -1.42 10.31
N SER A 101 15.39 -0.38 9.50
CA SER A 101 15.22 1.01 9.93
C SER A 101 13.79 1.31 10.42
N THR A 102 13.64 2.32 11.28
CA THR A 102 12.34 2.72 11.84
C THR A 102 11.28 2.95 10.76
N GLY A 103 11.66 3.54 9.62
CA GLY A 103 10.75 3.74 8.49
C GLY A 103 10.19 2.41 7.92
N HIS A 104 11.01 1.36 7.84
CA HIS A 104 10.56 0.04 7.40
C HIS A 104 9.72 -0.68 8.44
N VAL A 105 9.96 -0.46 9.74
CA VAL A 105 9.11 -0.99 10.81
C VAL A 105 7.72 -0.35 10.76
N VAL A 106 7.65 0.97 10.55
CA VAL A 106 6.37 1.67 10.31
C VAL A 106 5.69 1.14 9.05
N GLY A 107 6.45 0.95 7.96
CA GLY A 107 5.97 0.32 6.74
C GLY A 107 5.35 -1.06 6.97
N LEU A 108 6.02 -1.91 7.77
CA LEU A 108 5.52 -3.23 8.14
C LEU A 108 4.17 -3.16 8.88
N GLY A 109 4.02 -2.21 9.80
CA GLY A 109 2.74 -1.97 10.49
C GLY A 109 1.64 -1.54 9.53
N ILE A 110 1.96 -0.70 8.54
CA ILE A 110 1.01 -0.30 7.49
C ILE A 110 0.60 -1.54 6.67
N GLU A 111 1.57 -2.34 6.26
CA GLU A 111 1.36 -3.51 5.39
C GLU A 111 0.50 -4.59 6.05
N LEU A 112 0.75 -4.88 7.34
CA LEU A 112 0.11 -6.00 8.04
C LEU A 112 -1.07 -5.61 8.95
N ALA A 113 -1.29 -4.31 9.22
CA ALA A 113 -2.43 -3.85 9.99
C ALA A 113 -3.31 -2.87 9.20
N VAL A 114 -2.75 -1.75 8.74
CA VAL A 114 -3.54 -0.68 8.10
C VAL A 114 -4.20 -1.16 6.81
N VAL A 115 -3.45 -1.83 5.93
CA VAL A 115 -4.01 -2.32 4.66
C VAL A 115 -5.12 -3.36 4.86
N PRO A 116 -4.97 -4.40 5.70
CA PRO A 116 -6.08 -5.30 6.04
C PRO A 116 -7.32 -4.58 6.56
N LEU A 117 -7.17 -3.58 7.43
CA LEU A 117 -8.30 -2.79 7.92
C LEU A 117 -8.99 -2.00 6.81
N LEU A 118 -8.23 -1.41 5.88
CA LEU A 118 -8.77 -0.73 4.70
C LEU A 118 -9.52 -1.70 3.78
N LEU A 119 -9.03 -2.93 3.60
CA LEU A 119 -9.70 -3.98 2.81
C LEU A 119 -11.05 -4.37 3.42
N LEU A 120 -11.09 -4.58 4.74
CA LEU A 120 -12.32 -4.88 5.47
C LEU A 120 -13.32 -3.73 5.37
N TRP A 121 -12.85 -2.49 5.50
CA TRP A 121 -13.70 -1.31 5.35
C TRP A 121 -14.24 -1.15 3.93
N GLN A 122 -13.39 -1.31 2.91
CA GLN A 122 -13.82 -1.26 1.51
C GLN A 122 -14.87 -2.35 1.21
N THR A 123 -14.70 -3.54 1.78
CA THR A 123 -15.68 -4.65 1.64
C THR A 123 -17.05 -4.24 2.18
N ARG A 124 -17.09 -3.63 3.38
CA ARG A 124 -18.33 -3.10 3.97
C ARG A 124 -19.02 -2.07 3.07
N ILE A 125 -18.26 -1.10 2.55
CA ILE A 125 -18.78 -0.07 1.63
C ILE A 125 -19.32 -0.72 0.35
N ALA A 126 -18.60 -1.67 -0.23
CA ALA A 126 -19.00 -2.35 -1.45
C ALA A 126 -20.30 -3.16 -1.27
N HIS A 127 -20.50 -3.81 -0.12
CA HIS A 127 -21.74 -4.51 0.19
C HIS A 127 -22.94 -3.56 0.27
N ARG A 128 -22.79 -2.43 0.97
CA ARG A 128 -23.84 -1.41 1.08
C ARG A 128 -24.20 -0.81 -0.29
N TYR A 129 -23.19 -0.54 -1.11
CA TYR A 129 -23.41 -0.02 -2.46
C TYR A 129 -24.19 -1.00 -3.33
N ARG A 130 -23.81 -2.29 -3.35
CA ARG A 130 -24.54 -3.32 -4.09
C ARG A 130 -26.00 -3.42 -3.68
N GLN A 131 -26.29 -3.44 -2.38
CA GLN A 131 -27.66 -3.50 -1.85
C GLN A 131 -28.52 -2.32 -2.32
N ALA A 132 -27.95 -1.11 -2.34
CA ALA A 132 -28.66 0.10 -2.79
C ALA A 132 -28.90 0.15 -4.30
N THR A 133 -28.14 -0.60 -5.10
CA THR A 133 -28.34 -0.69 -6.57
C THR A 133 -29.32 -1.80 -6.97
N THR A 134 -29.51 -2.81 -6.11
CA THR A 134 -30.44 -3.94 -6.35
C THR A 134 -31.85 -3.73 -5.80
N ALA A 135 -32.07 -2.66 -5.03
CA ALA A 135 -33.37 -2.25 -4.48
C ALA A 135 -34.02 -1.19 -5.37
#